data_AF-A0A950KRP2-F1
#
_entry.id   AF-A0A950KRP2-F1
#
_cell.length_a   1.000
_cell.length_b   1.000
_cell.length_c   1.000
_cell.angle_alpha   90.00
_cell.angle_beta   90.00
_cell.angle_gamma   90.00
#
_symmetry.space_group_name_H-M   'P 1'
#
loop_
_entity.id
_entity.type
_entity.pdbx_description
1 polymer ?
#
loop_
_entity_poly.entity_id
_entity_poly.type
_entity_poly.pdbx_seq_one_letter_code
_entity_poly.pdbx_strand_id
1 'polypeptide(L)'
;MKPGVVQLRDDPLASSESGAWGAGAPARITFGVLGGSIAPIVKHVGADPQRPRRWRKAVGRDCEDPEVVASLLLARARRENPEGVVLFSTTRVAHVHSAAEATARAGPDDDRALDAFVGLIDAELRYGRAER
;
A
#
# COMPACT_ATOMS: atom_id res chain seq x y z
N MET A 1 -3.45 -22.59 25.50
CA MET A 1 -4.12 -22.08 24.27
C MET A 1 -3.16 -22.29 23.11
N LYS A 2 -3.58 -22.86 21.98
CA LYS A 2 -2.70 -22.98 20.79
C LYS A 2 -2.60 -21.59 20.14
N PRO A 3 -1.40 -21.09 19.79
CA PRO A 3 -1.30 -19.85 19.03
C PRO A 3 -1.94 -20.08 17.65
N GLY A 4 -2.94 -19.27 17.32
CA GLY A 4 -3.57 -19.26 15.99
C GLY A 4 -2.74 -18.43 15.01
N VAL A 5 -2.91 -18.70 13.73
CA VAL A 5 -2.41 -17.85 12.64
C VAL A 5 -3.63 -17.40 11.83
N VAL A 6 -3.68 -16.11 11.49
CA VAL A 6 -4.73 -15.55 10.64
C VAL A 6 -4.10 -14.92 9.40
N GLN A 7 -4.63 -15.28 8.23
CA GLN A 7 -4.23 -14.70 6.95
C GLN A 7 -5.36 -13.82 6.42
N LEU A 8 -5.08 -12.55 6.19
CA LEU A 8 -6.05 -11.56 5.73
C LEU A 8 -5.61 -10.97 4.40
N ARG A 9 -6.57 -10.75 3.51
CA ARG A 9 -6.31 -10.01 2.28
C ARG A 9 -6.30 -8.52 2.61
N ASP A 10 -5.20 -7.85 2.28
CA ASP A 10 -5.06 -6.39 2.37
C ASP A 10 -4.96 -5.86 0.94
N ASP A 11 -6.10 -5.45 0.39
CA ASP A 11 -6.16 -4.80 -0.92
C ASP A 11 -6.49 -3.32 -0.71
N PRO A 12 -5.57 -2.39 -1.00
CA PRO A 12 -5.79 -0.98 -0.77
C PRO A 12 -6.93 -0.39 -1.60
N LEU A 13 -7.44 -1.06 -2.63
CA LEU A 13 -8.59 -0.58 -3.38
C LEU A 13 -9.89 -1.34 -3.06
N ALA A 14 -9.83 -2.33 -2.18
CA ALA A 14 -11.01 -3.01 -1.64
C ALA A 14 -11.29 -2.52 -0.20
N SER A 15 -12.51 -2.73 0.27
CA SER A 15 -12.82 -2.58 1.70
C SER A 15 -12.05 -3.62 2.49
N SER A 16 -10.93 -3.22 3.10
CA SER A 16 -10.17 -4.08 4.01
C SER A 16 -10.87 -4.18 5.35
N GLU A 17 -11.14 -5.41 5.81
CA GLU A 17 -11.59 -5.68 7.18
C GLU A 17 -10.39 -5.59 8.15
N SER A 18 -9.82 -4.39 8.28
CA SER A 18 -8.78 -4.12 9.26
C SER A 18 -9.43 -3.94 10.65
N GLY A 19 -9.91 -5.03 11.24
CA GLY A 19 -10.44 -5.02 12.60
C GLY A 19 -9.37 -4.65 13.64
N ALA A 20 -9.77 -3.98 14.72
CA ALA A 20 -8.92 -3.76 15.89
C ALA A 20 -8.75 -5.08 16.66
N TRP A 21 -7.56 -5.67 16.65
CA TRP A 21 -7.27 -6.91 17.37
C TRP A 21 -6.62 -6.57 18.71
N GLY A 22 -7.17 -7.11 19.80
CA GLY A 22 -6.65 -6.91 21.15
C GLY A 22 -5.44 -7.80 21.50
N ALA A 23 -4.86 -7.60 22.68
CA ALA A 23 -3.76 -8.41 23.20
C ALA A 23 -4.17 -9.91 23.29
N GLY A 24 -3.31 -10.81 22.78
CA GLY A 24 -3.59 -12.25 22.66
C GLY A 24 -4.09 -12.69 21.28
N ALA A 25 -4.11 -11.78 20.30
CA ALA A 25 -4.48 -12.07 18.92
C ALA A 25 -3.54 -13.10 18.25
N PRO A 26 -4.06 -13.89 17.29
CA PRO A 26 -3.25 -14.80 16.47
C PRO A 26 -2.16 -14.05 15.68
N ALA A 27 -1.09 -14.77 15.31
CA ALA A 27 -0.07 -14.21 14.42
C ALA A 27 -0.71 -13.77 13.09
N ARG A 28 -0.48 -12.51 12.70
CA ARG A 28 -1.14 -11.89 11.55
C ARG A 28 -0.24 -11.91 10.32
N ILE A 29 -0.81 -12.42 9.23
CA ILE A 29 -0.21 -12.42 7.91
C ILE A 29 -1.15 -11.65 6.97
N THR A 30 -0.71 -10.54 6.38
CA THR A 30 -1.45 -9.84 5.33
C THR A 30 -0.91 -10.20 3.95
N PHE A 31 -1.76 -10.30 2.93
CA PHE A 31 -1.34 -10.60 1.56
C PHE A 31 -2.19 -9.88 0.53
N GLY A 32 -1.70 -9.80 -0.71
CA GLY A 32 -2.47 -9.27 -1.85
C GLY A 32 -2.34 -7.76 -2.07
N VAL A 33 -1.53 -7.06 -1.28
CA VAL A 33 -1.32 -5.60 -1.32
C VAL A 33 -0.99 -5.03 -2.71
N LEU A 34 -0.29 -5.80 -3.54
CA LEU A 34 0.13 -5.36 -4.86
C LEU A 34 -0.84 -5.77 -5.98
N GLY A 35 -1.33 -7.01 -5.93
CA GLY A 35 -1.85 -7.74 -7.10
C GLY A 35 -3.09 -7.13 -7.76
N GLY A 36 -3.84 -6.31 -7.03
CA GLY A 36 -5.04 -5.61 -7.55
C GLY A 36 -4.90 -4.09 -7.67
N SER A 37 -3.80 -3.51 -7.19
CA SER A 37 -3.77 -2.07 -6.88
C SER A 37 -2.81 -1.26 -7.76
N ILE A 38 -1.66 -1.82 -8.16
CA ILE A 38 -0.65 -1.06 -8.92
C ILE A 38 -1.22 -0.55 -10.25
N ALA A 39 -1.73 -1.45 -11.10
CA ALA A 39 -2.17 -1.08 -12.44
C ALA A 39 -3.34 -0.06 -12.44
N PRO A 40 -4.38 -0.19 -11.58
CA PRO A 40 -5.41 0.83 -11.47
C PRO A 40 -4.89 2.19 -11.00
N ILE A 41 -3.97 2.23 -10.03
CA ILE A 41 -3.38 3.49 -9.54
C ILE A 41 -2.59 4.17 -10.66
N VAL A 42 -1.64 3.46 -11.28
CA VAL A 42 -0.82 4.01 -12.37
C VAL A 42 -1.70 4.50 -13.52
N LYS A 43 -2.70 3.70 -13.91
CA LYS A 43 -3.67 4.10 -14.95
C LYS A 43 -4.43 5.36 -14.55
N HIS A 44 -4.90 5.47 -13.31
CA HIS A 44 -5.65 6.64 -12.83
C HIS A 44 -4.80 7.91 -12.82
N VAL A 45 -3.55 7.79 -12.38
CA VAL A 45 -2.58 8.90 -12.38
C VAL A 45 -2.30 9.34 -13.82
N GLY A 46 -2.04 8.40 -14.74
CA GLY A 46 -1.75 8.71 -16.15
C GLY A 46 -2.96 9.11 -17.01
N ALA A 47 -4.20 9.00 -16.52
CA ALA A 47 -5.40 9.27 -17.30
C ALA A 47 -5.70 10.76 -17.54
N ASP A 48 -5.05 11.67 -16.80
CA ASP A 48 -5.26 13.11 -16.88
C ASP A 48 -3.90 13.82 -16.78
N PRO A 49 -3.51 14.67 -17.75
CA PRO A 49 -2.21 15.36 -17.76
C PRO A 49 -1.89 16.18 -16.50
N GLN A 50 -2.89 16.59 -15.71
CA GLN A 50 -2.68 17.35 -14.47
C GLN A 50 -2.47 16.46 -13.24
N ARG A 51 -2.94 15.20 -13.26
CA ARG A 51 -2.85 14.30 -12.11
C ARG A 51 -1.42 13.93 -11.73
N PRO A 52 -0.52 13.57 -12.65
CA PRO A 52 0.85 13.24 -12.29
C PRO A 52 1.57 14.41 -11.63
N ARG A 53 1.36 15.64 -12.13
CA ARG A 53 1.93 16.85 -11.55
C ARG A 53 1.43 17.08 -10.13
N ARG A 54 0.12 16.92 -9.90
CA ARG A 54 -0.50 17.08 -8.58
C ARG A 54 -0.05 16.01 -7.60
N TRP A 55 -0.05 14.74 -8.02
CA TRP A 55 0.38 13.61 -7.20
C TRP A 55 1.88 13.73 -6.86
N ARG A 56 2.74 14.06 -7.85
CA ARG A 56 4.17 14.30 -7.60
C ARG A 56 4.41 15.46 -6.64
N LYS A 57 3.64 16.55 -6.74
CA LYS A 57 3.74 17.69 -5.81
C LYS A 57 3.36 17.30 -4.38
N ALA A 58 2.35 16.44 -4.21
CA ALA A 58 1.86 16.03 -2.90
C ALA A 58 2.73 14.93 -2.26
N VAL A 59 3.08 13.91 -3.03
CA VAL A 59 3.81 12.71 -2.57
C VAL A 59 5.32 12.92 -2.62
N GLY A 60 5.82 13.84 -3.45
CA GLY A 60 7.25 14.03 -3.69
C GLY A 60 7.89 12.94 -4.56
N ARG A 61 7.09 12.01 -5.11
CA ARG A 61 7.55 10.87 -5.92
C ARG A 61 6.71 10.72 -7.18
N ASP A 62 7.26 10.00 -8.16
CA ASP A 62 6.58 9.74 -9.42
C ASP A 62 5.57 8.59 -9.31
N CYS A 63 4.30 8.90 -9.10
CA CYS A 63 3.26 7.86 -9.01
C CYS A 63 2.80 7.33 -10.39
N GLU A 64 3.41 7.75 -11.49
CA GLU A 64 3.28 7.07 -12.78
C GLU A 64 4.19 5.83 -12.88
N ASP A 65 5.22 5.77 -12.05
CA ASP A 65 6.13 4.63 -11.97
C ASP A 65 5.52 3.49 -11.12
N PRO A 66 5.29 2.30 -11.70
CA PRO A 66 4.80 1.13 -10.96
C PRO A 66 5.67 0.74 -9.76
N GLU A 67 6.99 0.96 -9.80
CA GLU A 67 7.89 0.61 -8.70
C GLU A 67 7.74 1.55 -7.49
N VAL A 68 7.52 2.84 -7.76
CA VAL A 68 7.20 3.83 -6.72
C VAL A 68 5.87 3.49 -6.06
N VAL A 69 4.85 3.16 -6.86
CA VAL A 69 3.53 2.75 -6.36
C VAL A 69 3.66 1.47 -5.52
N ALA A 70 4.35 0.45 -6.00
CA ALA A 70 4.57 -0.79 -5.26
C ALA A 70 5.26 -0.55 -3.91
N SER A 71 6.29 0.30 -3.90
CA SER A 71 7.03 0.67 -2.68
C SER A 71 6.13 1.36 -1.64
N LEU A 72 5.32 2.33 -2.08
CA LEU A 72 4.39 3.03 -1.18
C LEU A 72 3.29 2.10 -0.65
N LEU A 73 2.79 1.17 -1.48
CA LEU A 73 1.81 0.16 -1.04
C LEU A 73 2.38 -0.80 0.02
N LEU A 74 3.63 -1.25 -0.15
CA LEU A 74 4.30 -2.09 0.84
C LEU A 74 4.59 -1.33 2.15
N ALA A 75 5.01 -0.08 2.06
CA ALA A 75 5.20 0.78 3.23
C ALA A 75 3.87 0.97 4.00
N ARG A 76 2.76 1.21 3.29
CA ARG A 76 1.41 1.25 3.87
C ARG A 76 1.08 -0.05 4.60
N ALA A 77 1.21 -1.20 3.92
CA ALA A 77 0.89 -2.50 4.50
C ALA A 77 1.73 -2.81 5.72
N ARG A 78 3.02 -2.43 5.72
CA ARG A 78 3.89 -2.58 6.90
C ARG A 78 3.43 -1.68 8.05
N ARG A 79 3.05 -0.43 7.77
CA ARG A 79 2.56 0.52 8.77
C ARG A 79 1.22 0.09 9.40
N GLU A 80 0.33 -0.48 8.60
CA GLU A 80 -0.94 -1.06 9.08
C GLU A 80 -0.75 -2.44 9.74
N ASN A 81 0.41 -3.07 9.50
CA ASN A 81 0.80 -4.36 10.05
C ASN A 81 2.14 -4.35 10.83
N PRO A 82 2.27 -3.54 11.91
CA PRO A 82 3.57 -3.34 12.58
C PRO A 82 4.11 -4.63 13.22
N GLU A 83 3.24 -5.40 13.87
CA GLU A 83 3.58 -6.62 14.62
C GLU A 83 3.36 -7.93 13.82
N GLY A 84 3.02 -7.84 12.54
CA GLY A 84 2.76 -9.01 11.70
C GLY A 84 3.63 -9.08 10.46
N VAL A 85 3.31 -10.05 9.61
CA VAL A 85 4.02 -10.34 8.36
C VAL A 85 3.21 -9.84 7.17
N VAL A 86 3.86 -9.11 6.25
CA VAL A 86 3.29 -8.77 4.95
C VAL A 86 3.87 -9.74 3.92
N LEU A 87 3.02 -10.60 3.35
CA LEU A 87 3.38 -11.51 2.27
C LEU A 87 3.14 -10.85 0.92
N PHE A 88 4.20 -10.83 0.10
CA PHE A 88 4.13 -10.51 -1.32
C PHE A 88 4.92 -11.57 -2.10
N SER A 89 4.61 -11.73 -3.39
CA SER A 89 5.33 -12.63 -4.28
C SER A 89 5.82 -11.87 -5.50
N THR A 90 6.99 -12.27 -5.99
CA THR A 90 7.60 -11.74 -7.20
C THR A 90 8.49 -12.82 -7.81
N THR A 91 8.58 -12.86 -9.14
CA THR A 91 9.54 -13.71 -9.86
C THR A 91 10.84 -12.97 -10.19
N ARG A 92 10.93 -11.67 -9.88
CA ARG A 92 12.09 -10.82 -10.15
C ARG A 92 12.82 -10.48 -8.87
N VAL A 93 14.09 -10.85 -8.78
CA VAL A 93 14.95 -10.60 -7.60
C VAL A 93 15.09 -9.12 -7.29
N ALA A 94 15.19 -8.25 -8.31
CA ALA A 94 15.26 -6.81 -8.12
C ALA A 94 14.10 -6.25 -7.26
N HIS A 95 12.88 -6.78 -7.45
CA HIS A 95 11.71 -6.35 -6.67
C HIS A 95 11.80 -6.76 -5.19
N VAL A 96 12.56 -7.81 -4.85
CA VAL A 96 12.77 -8.22 -3.45
C VAL A 96 13.58 -7.15 -2.71
N HIS A 97 14.63 -6.63 -3.35
CA HIS A 97 15.44 -5.54 -2.78
C HIS A 97 14.63 -4.26 -2.63
N SER A 98 13.91 -3.83 -3.67
CA SER A 98 13.06 -2.64 -3.61
C SER A 98 11.98 -2.75 -2.52
N ALA A 99 11.38 -3.93 -2.35
CA ALA A 99 10.41 -4.19 -1.29
C ALA A 99 11.03 -4.10 0.12
N ALA A 100 12.22 -4.67 0.32
CA ALA A 100 12.94 -4.57 1.58
C ALA A 100 13.28 -3.11 1.91
N GLU A 101 13.81 -2.35 0.94
CA GLU A 101 14.11 -0.93 1.13
C GLU A 101 12.86 -0.10 1.45
N ALA A 102 11.76 -0.33 0.73
CA ALA A 102 10.52 0.41 0.93
C ALA A 102 9.97 0.26 2.35
N THR A 103 10.22 -0.87 3.00
CA THR A 103 9.77 -1.14 4.38
C THR A 103 10.79 -0.75 5.45
N ALA A 104 12.06 -0.57 5.09
CA ALA A 104 13.12 -0.12 5.99
C ALA A 104 13.20 1.43 6.11
N ARG A 105 12.66 2.16 5.13
CA ARG A 105 12.57 3.62 5.15
C ARG A 105 11.56 4.08 6.21
N ALA A 106 12.04 4.77 7.23
CA ALA A 106 11.25 5.21 8.38
C ALA A 106 11.62 6.64 8.82
N GLY A 107 11.60 7.59 7.87
CA GLY A 107 11.83 9.01 8.14
C GLY A 107 10.55 9.86 8.07
N PRO A 108 10.54 11.06 8.68
CA PRO A 108 9.40 11.98 8.61
C PRO A 108 8.95 12.32 7.18
N ASP A 109 9.88 12.37 6.22
CA ASP A 109 9.55 12.63 4.82
C ASP A 109 8.94 11.40 4.12
N ASP A 110 9.33 10.19 4.52
CA ASP A 110 8.68 8.96 4.05
C ASP A 110 7.24 8.87 4.57
N ASP A 111 7.02 9.20 5.84
CA ASP A 111 5.69 9.22 6.45
C ASP A 111 4.77 10.23 5.77
N ARG A 112 5.26 11.45 5.50
CA ARG A 112 4.50 12.48 4.76
C ARG A 112 4.15 12.04 3.35
N ALA A 113 5.11 11.45 2.63
CA ALA A 113 4.86 10.93 1.29
C ALA A 113 3.81 9.81 1.33
N LEU A 114 3.89 8.92 2.32
CA LEU A 114 2.96 7.83 2.50
C LEU A 114 1.55 8.31 2.86
N ASP A 115 1.43 9.28 3.77
CA ASP A 115 0.14 9.87 4.15
C ASP A 115 -0.52 10.59 2.97
N ALA A 116 0.26 11.37 2.20
CA ALA A 116 -0.24 12.04 0.99
C ALA A 116 -0.74 11.02 -0.04
N PHE A 117 0.01 9.93 -0.24
CA PHE A 117 -0.36 8.86 -1.17
C PHE A 117 -1.65 8.14 -0.75
N VAL A 118 -1.76 7.75 0.53
CA VAL A 118 -2.97 7.11 1.07
C VAL A 118 -4.18 8.04 0.96
N GLY A 119 -4.02 9.32 1.33
CA GLY A 119 -5.09 10.31 1.23
C GLY A 119 -5.61 10.50 -0.20
N LEU A 120 -4.71 10.48 -1.21
CA LEU A 120 -5.10 10.57 -2.62
C LEU A 120 -5.80 9.30 -3.13
N ILE A 121 -5.35 8.11 -2.70
CA ILE A 121 -6.07 6.86 -3.00
C ILE A 121 -7.48 6.90 -2.44
N ASP A 122 -7.63 7.28 -1.18
CA ASP A 122 -8.93 7.33 -0.53
C ASP A 122 -9.85 8.30 -1.26
N ALA A 123 -9.39 9.54 -1.45
CA ALA A 123 -10.15 10.62 -2.08
C ALA A 123 -10.59 10.30 -3.53
N GLU A 124 -9.73 9.65 -4.33
CA GLU A 124 -9.94 9.59 -5.78
C GLU A 124 -10.30 8.20 -6.30
N LEU A 125 -9.84 7.14 -5.63
CA LEU A 125 -9.99 5.76 -6.09
C LEU A 125 -10.99 4.96 -5.25
N ARG A 126 -11.12 5.26 -3.94
CA ARG A 126 -12.12 4.62 -3.08
C ARG A 126 -13.47 5.35 -3.15
N TYR A 127 -13.51 6.67 -2.95
CA TYR A 127 -14.76 7.43 -3.04
C TYR A 127 -15.33 7.49 -4.47
N GLY A 128 -14.49 7.60 -5.50
CA GLY A 128 -14.93 7.63 -6.92
C GLY A 128 -15.49 6.30 -7.47
N ARG A 129 -15.54 5.25 -6.65
CA ARG A 129 -16.12 3.93 -6.96
C ARG A 129 -17.47 3.68 -6.28
N ALA A 130 -17.81 4.45 -5.23
CA ALA A 130 -19.08 4.32 -4.50
C ALA A 130 -20.27 4.99 -5.23
N GLU A 131 -19.98 5.84 -6.22
CA GLU A 131 -20.98 6.60 -6.99
C GLU A 131 -21.19 6.07 -8.43
N ARG A 132 -20.72 4.85 -8.73
CA ARG A 132 -20.86 4.20 -10.05
C ARG A 132 -21.61 2.90 -10.00
#